data_AF-A0A099KUI9-F1
#
_entry.id   AF-A0A099KUI9-F1
#
_cell.length_a   1.000
_cell.length_b   1.000
_cell.length_c   1.000
_cell.angle_alpha   90.00
_cell.angle_beta   90.00
_cell.angle_gamma   90.00
#
_symmetry.space_group_name_H-M   'P 1'
#
loop_
_entity.id
_entity.type
_entity.pdbx_description
1 polymer ?
#
loop_
_entity_poly.entity_id
_entity_poly.type
_entity_poly.pdbx_seq_one_letter_code
_entity_poly.pdbx_strand_id
1 'polypeptide(L)'
;MRYLLVLIMLPFLAFATSVSIATKVLTQNEASNLGINRLVSGNQSNWIVLVYPHQANDGQKLTEIIVTLSESGERITTFPAQIRNFEIAPWKRLDLVLEKHSKRIMQVEITYGSISYVVENVMDLQALEYEQFTRQYNKPIKRD
;
A
#
# COMPACT_ATOMS: atom_id res chain seq x y z
N MET A 1 -34.07 -60.19 3.85
CA MET A 1 -34.04 -58.90 3.15
C MET A 1 -32.69 -58.26 3.39
N ARG A 2 -31.97 -57.88 2.32
CA ARG A 2 -30.62 -57.31 2.42
C ARG A 2 -30.62 -56.03 1.59
N TYR A 3 -30.68 -54.88 2.26
CA TYR A 3 -30.66 -53.56 1.61
C TYR A 3 -29.20 -53.21 1.28
N LEU A 4 -28.91 -53.00 0.00
CA LEU A 4 -27.63 -52.48 -0.46
C LEU A 4 -27.70 -50.94 -0.42
N LEU A 5 -27.04 -50.33 0.56
CA LEU A 5 -26.92 -48.88 0.64
C LEU A 5 -25.73 -48.45 -0.25
N VAL A 6 -26.02 -47.87 -1.41
CA VAL A 6 -25.01 -47.27 -2.28
C VAL A 6 -24.80 -45.83 -1.82
N LEU A 7 -23.68 -45.59 -1.13
CA LEU A 7 -23.26 -44.25 -0.73
C LEU A 7 -22.59 -43.57 -1.95
N ILE A 8 -23.32 -42.70 -2.63
CA ILE A 8 -22.77 -41.86 -3.70
C ILE A 8 -21.96 -40.74 -3.03
N MET A 9 -20.65 -40.96 -2.88
CA MET A 9 -19.71 -39.90 -2.52
C MET A 9 -19.56 -38.97 -3.72
N LEU A 10 -20.36 -37.89 -3.77
CA LEU A 10 -20.06 -36.76 -4.65
C LEU A 10 -18.77 -36.11 -4.15
N PRO A 11 -17.68 -36.07 -4.96
CA PRO A 11 -16.51 -35.32 -4.57
C PRO A 11 -16.90 -33.85 -4.53
N PHE A 12 -16.99 -33.28 -3.33
CA PHE A 12 -16.97 -31.84 -3.16
C PHE A 12 -15.62 -31.36 -3.71
N LEU A 13 -15.61 -30.97 -4.97
CA LEU A 13 -14.51 -30.23 -5.58
C LEU A 13 -14.49 -28.87 -4.90
N ALA A 14 -13.74 -28.79 -3.80
CA ALA A 14 -13.32 -27.51 -3.24
C ALA A 14 -12.42 -26.86 -4.29
N PHE A 15 -13.01 -26.05 -5.16
CA PHE A 15 -12.25 -25.15 -6.02
C PHE A 15 -11.59 -24.13 -5.10
N ALA A 16 -10.30 -24.33 -4.82
CA ALA A 16 -9.47 -23.26 -4.28
C ALA A 16 -9.47 -22.14 -5.33
N THR A 17 -10.29 -21.11 -5.12
CA THR A 17 -10.23 -19.88 -5.90
C THR A 17 -8.90 -19.23 -5.55
N SER A 18 -7.89 -19.40 -6.41
CA SER A 18 -6.64 -18.65 -6.31
C SER A 18 -6.98 -17.16 -6.43
N VAL A 19 -6.78 -16.40 -5.36
CA VAL A 19 -6.85 -14.94 -5.43
C VAL A 19 -5.58 -14.49 -6.16
N SER A 20 -5.73 -14.12 -7.44
CA SER A 20 -4.65 -13.50 -8.19
C SER A 20 -4.60 -12.03 -7.84
N ILE A 21 -3.44 -11.56 -7.37
CA ILE A 21 -3.17 -10.13 -7.17
C ILE A 21 -2.38 -9.67 -8.40
N ALA A 22 -2.95 -8.73 -9.16
CA ALA A 22 -2.26 -8.12 -10.28
C ALA A 22 -1.30 -7.05 -9.78
N THR A 23 -0.09 -6.99 -10.30
CA THR A 23 0.90 -5.97 -9.93
C THR A 23 1.00 -4.90 -11.02
N LYS A 24 0.95 -3.62 -10.62
CA LYS A 24 1.18 -2.47 -11.50
C LYS A 24 2.29 -1.59 -10.93
N VAL A 25 3.39 -1.47 -11.66
CA VAL A 25 4.43 -0.48 -11.35
C VAL A 25 3.94 0.90 -11.77
N LEU A 26 4.07 1.87 -10.88
CA LEU A 26 3.62 3.25 -11.07
C LEU A 26 4.79 4.15 -11.44
N THR A 27 4.58 4.99 -12.44
CA THR A 27 5.39 6.20 -12.62
C THR A 27 5.12 7.22 -11.51
N GLN A 28 6.00 8.20 -11.34
CA GLN A 28 5.82 9.29 -10.36
C GLN A 28 4.48 10.00 -10.51
N ASN A 29 4.08 10.30 -11.75
CA ASN A 29 2.82 10.99 -12.05
C ASN A 29 1.61 10.11 -11.73
N GLU A 30 1.66 8.81 -12.05
CA GLU A 30 0.58 7.88 -11.72
C GLU A 30 0.44 7.70 -10.21
N ALA A 31 1.55 7.64 -9.47
CA ALA A 31 1.53 7.59 -8.01
C ALA A 31 0.86 8.83 -7.40
N SER A 32 1.26 10.03 -7.86
CA SER A 32 0.66 11.29 -7.40
C SER A 32 -0.83 11.38 -7.73
N ASN A 33 -1.24 10.96 -8.95
CA ASN A 33 -2.64 10.90 -9.37
C ASN A 33 -3.49 9.91 -8.55
N LEU A 34 -2.85 8.88 -7.98
CA LEU A 34 -3.47 7.94 -7.04
C LEU A 34 -3.44 8.45 -5.59
N GLY A 35 -2.92 9.64 -5.33
CA GLY A 35 -2.80 10.21 -3.98
C GLY A 35 -1.65 9.63 -3.17
N ILE A 36 -0.73 8.87 -3.79
CA ILE A 36 0.47 8.35 -3.16
C ILE A 36 1.57 9.40 -3.27
N ASN A 37 1.92 10.04 -2.16
CA ASN A 37 2.82 11.17 -2.14
C ASN A 37 3.88 11.03 -1.05
N ARG A 38 5.08 11.55 -1.33
CA ARG A 38 6.11 11.76 -0.33
C ARG A 38 5.95 13.16 0.26
N LEU A 39 5.82 13.25 1.57
CA LEU A 39 5.88 14.51 2.31
C LEU A 39 7.27 14.72 2.88
N VAL A 40 7.70 15.98 2.88
CA VAL A 40 8.93 16.45 3.49
C VAL A 40 8.62 17.55 4.50
N SER A 41 9.45 17.66 5.53
CA SER A 41 9.35 18.75 6.52
C SER A 41 10.67 19.53 6.53
N GLY A 42 10.66 20.70 5.89
CA GLY A 42 11.85 21.55 5.76
C GLY A 42 13.01 20.82 5.07
N ASN A 43 14.23 21.00 5.56
CA ASN A 43 15.44 20.45 4.95
C ASN A 43 15.77 19.00 5.38
N GLN A 44 14.85 18.28 6.03
CA GLN A 44 15.09 16.90 6.48
C GLN A 44 14.84 15.90 5.35
N SER A 45 15.82 15.73 4.47
CA SER A 45 15.74 14.78 3.34
C SER A 45 15.77 13.31 3.76
N ASN A 46 16.18 13.01 5.00
CA ASN A 46 16.33 11.65 5.51
C ASN A 46 15.07 11.13 6.24
N TRP A 47 14.09 12.00 6.50
CA TRP A 47 12.79 11.60 7.03
C TRP A 47 11.78 11.52 5.88
N ILE A 48 11.33 10.31 5.60
CA ILE A 48 10.38 10.01 4.54
C ILE A 48 9.02 9.82 5.20
N VAL A 49 8.08 10.69 4.85
CA VAL A 49 6.68 10.52 5.22
C VAL A 49 5.93 10.15 3.95
N LEU A 50 5.53 8.88 3.82
CA LEU A 50 4.70 8.44 2.71
C LEU A 50 3.23 8.52 3.13
N VAL A 51 2.41 9.19 2.32
CA VAL A 51 0.95 9.19 2.47
C VAL A 51 0.30 8.53 1.27
N TYR A 52 -0.77 7.79 1.52
CA TYR A 52 -1.49 7.02 0.52
C TYR A 52 -2.96 6.89 0.94
N PRO A 53 -3.90 6.78 -0.01
CA PRO A 53 -5.31 6.78 0.33
C PRO A 53 -5.71 5.48 1.05
N HIS A 54 -6.76 5.54 1.86
CA HIS A 54 -7.33 4.33 2.47
C HIS A 54 -8.09 3.47 1.45
N GLN A 55 -8.55 4.09 0.36
CA GLN A 55 -9.37 3.47 -0.68
C GLN A 55 -8.90 3.97 -2.04
N ALA A 56 -8.78 3.08 -3.02
CA ALA A 56 -8.46 3.45 -4.39
C ALA A 56 -9.65 4.18 -5.04
N ASN A 57 -9.39 4.84 -6.18
CA ASN A 57 -10.40 5.63 -6.91
C ASN A 57 -11.63 4.80 -7.36
N ASP A 58 -11.48 3.48 -7.47
CA ASP A 58 -12.54 2.53 -7.83
C ASP A 58 -13.34 2.02 -6.61
N GLY A 59 -13.01 2.48 -5.41
CA GLY A 59 -13.66 2.07 -4.18
C GLY A 59 -13.04 0.84 -3.49
N GLN A 60 -11.96 0.27 -4.00
CA GLN A 60 -11.30 -0.86 -3.33
C GLN A 60 -10.55 -0.40 -2.09
N LYS A 61 -10.78 -1.08 -0.96
CA LYS A 61 -10.10 -0.76 0.31
C LYS A 61 -8.66 -1.29 0.30
N LEU A 62 -7.79 -0.52 0.92
CA LEU A 62 -6.42 -0.92 1.22
C LEU A 62 -6.39 -2.16 2.11
N THR A 63 -5.64 -3.18 1.71
CA THR A 63 -5.52 -4.48 2.41
C THR A 63 -4.12 -4.75 2.92
N GLU A 64 -3.10 -4.29 2.21
CA GLU A 64 -1.70 -4.56 2.56
C GLU A 64 -0.79 -3.43 2.10
N ILE A 65 0.29 -3.20 2.85
CA ILE A 65 1.44 -2.42 2.41
C ILE A 65 2.70 -3.22 2.66
N ILE A 66 3.57 -3.32 1.66
CA ILE A 66 4.87 -3.98 1.77
C ILE A 66 5.95 -2.93 1.47
N VAL A 67 6.83 -2.71 2.43
CA VAL A 67 7.98 -1.83 2.26
C VAL A 67 9.22 -2.68 2.06
N THR A 68 9.97 -2.44 0.99
CA THR A 68 11.26 -3.10 0.76
C THR A 68 12.36 -2.07 0.70
N LEU A 69 13.41 -2.28 1.50
CA LEU A 69 14.63 -1.49 1.44
C LEU A 69 15.71 -2.30 0.75
N SER A 70 16.38 -1.67 -0.22
CA SER A 70 17.52 -2.25 -0.93
C SER A 70 18.68 -1.27 -0.99
N GLU A 71 19.90 -1.77 -1.16
CA GLU A 71 21.09 -0.95 -1.40
C GLU A 71 21.96 -1.66 -2.44
N SER A 72 22.42 -0.91 -3.45
CA SER A 72 23.21 -1.47 -4.56
C SER A 72 22.56 -2.67 -5.27
N GLY A 73 21.22 -2.72 -5.31
CA GLY A 73 20.45 -3.82 -5.90
C GLY A 73 20.20 -5.00 -4.97
N GLU A 74 20.83 -5.05 -3.80
CA GLU A 74 20.61 -6.09 -2.80
C GLU A 74 19.50 -5.71 -1.83
N ARG A 75 18.59 -6.65 -1.57
CA ARG A 75 17.51 -6.47 -0.60
C ARG A 75 18.06 -6.54 0.82
N ILE A 76 17.89 -5.46 1.58
CA ILE A 76 18.28 -5.40 2.99
C ILE A 76 17.16 -5.97 3.86
N THR A 77 15.93 -5.51 3.65
CA THR A 77 14.78 -5.89 4.49
C THR A 77 13.45 -5.65 3.79
N THR A 78 12.44 -6.40 4.21
CA THR A 78 11.06 -6.27 3.76
C THR A 78 10.10 -6.28 4.95
N PHE A 79 9.20 -5.32 4.99
CA PHE A 79 8.20 -5.13 6.04
C PHE A 79 6.79 -5.21 5.44
N PRO A 80 6.15 -6.39 5.47
CA PRO A 80 4.74 -6.51 5.13
C PRO A 80 3.88 -6.10 6.33
N ALA A 81 2.89 -5.25 6.09
CA ALA A 81 1.88 -4.88 7.07
C ALA A 81 0.49 -5.10 6.49
N GLN A 82 -0.21 -6.10 7.02
CA GLN A 82 -1.61 -6.33 6.71
C GLN A 82 -2.48 -5.29 7.43
N ILE A 83 -3.36 -4.66 6.68
CA ILE A 83 -4.22 -3.60 7.18
C ILE A 83 -5.61 -4.17 7.35
N ARG A 84 -5.98 -4.44 8.61
CA ARG A 84 -7.33 -4.88 8.98
C ARG A 84 -8.09 -3.69 9.55
N ASN A 85 -9.30 -3.45 9.04
CA ASN A 85 -10.34 -2.53 9.54
C ASN A 85 -9.87 -1.41 10.50
N PHE A 86 -9.70 -0.20 9.98
CA PHE A 86 -9.72 1.05 10.76
C PHE A 86 -10.31 2.20 9.94
N GLU A 87 -11.53 2.61 10.27
CA GLU A 87 -12.19 3.82 9.76
C GLU A 87 -12.00 4.97 10.75
N ILE A 88 -11.11 5.92 10.43
CA ILE A 88 -11.18 7.31 10.95
C ILE A 88 -10.63 8.32 9.92
N ALA A 89 -9.64 7.96 9.08
CA ALA A 89 -8.98 8.90 8.15
C ALA A 89 -9.04 8.46 6.68
N PRO A 90 -9.25 9.39 5.73
CA PRO A 90 -9.30 9.09 4.28
C PRO A 90 -7.91 8.72 3.69
N TRP A 91 -6.84 9.01 4.43
CA TRP A 91 -5.47 8.68 4.08
C TRP A 91 -4.79 7.93 5.22
N LYS A 92 -3.76 7.16 4.86
CA LYS A 92 -2.84 6.49 5.77
C LYS A 92 -1.46 7.09 5.61
N ARG A 93 -0.62 6.87 6.63
CA ARG A 93 0.72 7.44 6.73
C ARG A 93 1.71 6.36 7.15
N LEU A 94 2.87 6.37 6.51
CA LEU A 94 4.04 5.59 6.85
C LEU A 94 5.20 6.55 7.06
N ASP A 95 5.79 6.52 8.26
CA ASP A 95 6.98 7.28 8.60
C ASP A 95 8.20 6.37 8.60
N LEU A 96 9.23 6.76 7.86
CA LEU A 96 10.48 6.03 7.81
C LEU A 96 11.66 7.01 7.86
N VAL A 97 12.63 6.72 8.71
CA VAL A 97 13.86 7.51 8.80
C VAL A 97 15.00 6.69 8.21
N LEU A 98 15.59 7.20 7.14
CA LEU A 98 16.82 6.65 6.58
C LEU A 98 18.04 7.31 7.23
N GLU A 99 19.14 6.58 7.22
CA GLU A 99 20.44 7.11 7.57
C GLU A 99 20.83 8.21 6.55
N LYS A 100 21.42 9.31 7.04
CA LYS A 100 21.86 10.40 6.14
C LYS A 100 22.91 9.88 5.17
N HIS A 101 22.82 10.28 3.90
CA HIS A 101 23.71 9.84 2.81
C HIS A 101 23.66 8.35 2.47
N SER A 102 22.67 7.63 2.99
CA SER A 102 22.36 6.26 2.58
C SER A 102 22.05 6.20 1.08
N LYS A 103 22.59 5.18 0.39
CA LYS A 103 22.22 4.86 -1.01
C LYS A 103 20.99 3.94 -1.08
N ARG A 104 20.32 3.72 0.06
CA ARG A 104 19.16 2.85 0.14
C ARG A 104 18.01 3.37 -0.71
N ILE A 105 17.41 2.47 -1.46
CA ILE A 105 16.20 2.65 -2.24
C ILE A 105 15.04 2.10 -1.41
N MET A 106 13.95 2.86 -1.32
CA MET A 106 12.73 2.44 -0.65
C MET A 106 11.67 2.14 -1.70
N GLN A 107 11.39 0.87 -1.92
CA GLN A 107 10.24 0.42 -2.68
C GLN A 107 9.04 0.26 -1.76
N VAL A 108 7.86 0.66 -2.24
CA VAL A 108 6.60 0.37 -1.56
C VAL A 108 5.61 -0.28 -2.52
N GLU A 109 4.97 -1.33 -2.05
CA GLU A 109 3.84 -1.99 -2.71
C GLU A 109 2.59 -1.77 -1.86
N ILE A 110 1.54 -1.25 -2.47
CA ILE A 110 0.29 -0.89 -1.79
C ILE A 110 -0.85 -1.61 -2.47
N THR A 111 -1.52 -2.50 -1.73
CA THR A 111 -2.53 -3.40 -2.28
C THR A 111 -3.93 -2.92 -1.95
N TYR A 112 -4.75 -2.76 -2.99
CA TYR A 112 -6.18 -2.46 -2.88
C TYR A 112 -6.96 -3.58 -3.56
N GLY A 113 -7.72 -4.35 -2.77
CA GLY A 113 -8.44 -5.52 -3.28
C GLY A 113 -7.51 -6.51 -3.97
N SER A 114 -7.64 -6.65 -5.29
CA SER A 114 -6.87 -7.58 -6.14
C SER A 114 -5.73 -6.91 -6.94
N ILE A 115 -5.38 -5.66 -6.65
CA ILE A 115 -4.32 -4.93 -7.36
C ILE A 115 -3.28 -4.40 -6.37
N SER A 116 -2.02 -4.73 -6.62
CA SER A 116 -0.84 -4.17 -5.96
C SER A 116 -0.25 -3.05 -6.82
N TYR A 117 -0.14 -1.86 -6.28
CA TYR A 117 0.58 -0.75 -6.91
C TYR A 117 1.98 -0.61 -6.34
N VAL A 118 2.99 -0.61 -7.20
CA VAL A 118 4.41 -0.57 -6.80
C VAL A 118 5.00 0.79 -7.17
N VAL A 119 5.61 1.45 -6.18
CA VAL A 119 6.53 2.58 -6.39
C VAL A 119 7.93 2.06 -6.10
N GLU A 120 8.77 1.93 -7.14
CA GLU A 120 10.11 1.33 -7.05
C GLU A 120 11.06 2.14 -6.16
N ASN A 121 10.94 3.47 -6.18
CA ASN A 121 11.70 4.36 -5.34
C ASN A 121 10.86 5.54 -4.85
N VAL A 122 10.45 5.50 -3.58
CA VAL A 122 9.69 6.56 -2.92
C VAL A 122 10.46 7.89 -2.93
N MET A 123 11.80 7.86 -3.01
CA MET A 123 12.60 9.08 -3.06
C MET A 123 12.48 9.85 -4.37
N ASP A 124 11.97 9.20 -5.42
CA ASP A 124 11.76 9.82 -6.72
C ASP A 124 10.37 10.47 -6.83
N LEU A 125 9.47 10.20 -5.88
CA LEU A 125 8.17 10.87 -5.85
C LEU A 125 8.34 12.38 -5.64
N GLN A 126 7.44 13.14 -6.26
CA GLN A 126 7.32 14.57 -6.00
C GLN A 126 7.15 14.81 -4.49
N ALA A 127 8.01 15.67 -3.94
CA ALA A 127 7.94 16.05 -2.54
C ALA A 127 6.86 17.12 -2.35
N LEU A 128 5.93 16.89 -1.44
CA LEU A 128 4.98 17.88 -0.97
C LEU A 128 5.38 18.37 0.42
N GLU A 129 5.21 19.65 0.69
CA GLU A 129 5.44 20.18 2.03
C GLU A 129 4.40 19.63 3.01
N TYR A 130 4.86 19.04 4.11
CA TYR A 130 4.01 18.43 5.13
C TYR A 130 2.96 19.41 5.67
N GLU A 131 3.34 20.68 5.87
CA GLU A 131 2.40 21.71 6.32
C GLU A 131 1.31 22.02 5.30
N GLN A 132 1.65 22.02 4.01
CA GLN A 132 0.66 22.25 2.95
C GLN A 132 -0.31 21.08 2.87
N PHE A 133 0.21 19.85 2.95
CA PHE A 133 -0.61 18.64 2.97
C PHE A 133 -1.57 18.62 4.16
N THR A 134 -1.10 18.87 5.38
CA THR A 134 -1.96 18.86 6.57
C THR A 134 -3.05 19.94 6.50
N ARG A 135 -2.75 21.14 6.01
CA ARG A 135 -3.76 22.21 5.80
C ARG A 135 -4.81 21.84 4.75
N GLN A 136 -4.42 21.13 3.70
CA GLN A 136 -5.33 20.72 2.63
C GLN A 136 -6.26 19.59 3.06
N TYR A 137 -5.75 18.61 3.81
CA TYR A 137 -6.46 17.36 4.09
C TYR A 137 -7.01 17.21 5.52
N ASN A 138 -6.62 18.07 6.48
CA ASN A 138 -7.26 18.16 7.81
C ASN A 138 -8.36 19.22 7.88
N LYS A 139 -8.94 19.63 6.74
CA LYS A 139 -10.11 20.52 6.78
C LYS A 139 -11.23 19.80 7.53
N PRO A 140 -11.83 20.41 8.57
CA PRO A 140 -12.95 19.80 9.27
C PRO A 140 -14.05 19.49 8.27
N ILE A 141 -14.48 18.23 8.25
CA ILE A 141 -15.66 17.81 7.51
C ILE A 141 -16.81 18.63 8.10
N LYS A 142 -17.34 19.60 7.33
CA LYS A 142 -18.58 20.27 7.72
C LYS A 142 -19.64 19.18 7.84
N ARG A 143 -20.15 18.96 9.05
CA ARG A 143 -21.37 18.21 9.26
C ARG A 143 -22.49 19.17 8.88
N ASP A 144 -23.09 18.94 7.71
CA ASP A 144 -24.38 19.53 7.34
C ASP A 144 -25.51 18.82 8.10
#